data_AF-A0A1F2R626-F1
#
_entry.id   AF-A0A1F2R626-F1
#
_cell.length_a   1.000
_cell.length_b   1.000
_cell.length_c   1.000
_cell.angle_alpha   90.00
_cell.angle_beta   90.00
_cell.angle_gamma   90.00
#
_symmetry.space_group_name_H-M   'P 1'
#
loop_
_entity.id
_entity.type
_entity.pdbx_description
1 polymer ?
#
loop_
_entity_poly.entity_id
_entity_poly.type
_entity_poly.pdbx_seq_one_letter_code
_entity_poly.pdbx_strand_id
1 'polypeptide(L)'
;MLSATAAQAGPVPQRQKNQAARIHQGVEAGSLTRGEAKALRHEQRHINRFRRDALSDGHMDRKEMRILTNAQGKANRHIHRLKHNGQEVR
;
A
#
# COMPACT_ATOMS: atom_id res chain seq x y z
N MET A 1 32.97 -0.38 7.24
CA MET A 1 32.63 -1.34 6.16
C MET A 1 31.19 -1.80 6.36
N LEU A 2 30.45 -1.97 5.25
CA LEU A 2 29.01 -2.25 5.11
C LEU A 2 28.08 -1.04 5.21
N SER A 3 28.14 -0.21 4.17
CA SER A 3 27.06 0.68 3.76
C SER A 3 25.76 -0.13 3.63
N ALA A 4 24.67 0.39 4.21
CA ALA A 4 23.32 -0.14 4.04
C ALA A 4 23.01 -0.27 2.54
N THR A 5 23.15 -1.48 2.02
CA THR A 5 22.90 -1.82 0.62
C THR A 5 21.41 -1.66 0.34
N ALA A 6 21.10 -1.35 -0.91
CA ALA A 6 19.79 -1.08 -1.49
C ALA A 6 18.72 -2.20 -1.37
N ALA A 7 18.84 -3.10 -0.38
CA ALA A 7 17.99 -4.26 -0.10
C ALA A 7 16.54 -3.90 0.26
N GLN A 8 16.22 -2.62 0.54
CA GLN A 8 14.86 -2.19 0.82
C GLN A 8 14.11 -1.58 -0.37
N ALA A 9 14.69 -1.51 -1.58
CA ALA A 9 14.09 -0.88 -2.76
C ALA A 9 13.50 -1.90 -3.76
N GLY A 10 12.94 -3.01 -3.29
CA GLY A 10 12.18 -3.91 -4.14
C GLY A 10 10.93 -3.26 -4.77
N PRO A 11 10.25 -3.93 -5.72
CA PRO A 11 9.04 -3.40 -6.36
C PRO A 11 7.88 -3.15 -5.37
N VAL A 12 7.90 -3.78 -4.19
CA VAL A 12 6.86 -3.62 -3.16
C VAL A 12 6.86 -2.22 -2.53
N PRO A 13 7.98 -1.69 -1.99
CA PRO A 13 8.02 -0.31 -1.50
C PRO A 13 7.59 0.72 -2.55
N GLN A 14 7.94 0.53 -3.83
CA GLN A 14 7.48 1.42 -4.89
C GLN A 14 5.95 1.34 -5.09
N ARG A 15 5.37 0.13 -5.06
CA ARG A 15 3.90 -0.04 -5.13
C ARG A 15 3.19 0.66 -3.97
N GLN A 16 3.71 0.55 -2.74
CA GLN A 16 3.14 1.22 -1.58
C GLN A 16 3.18 2.75 -1.71
N LYS A 17 4.30 3.31 -2.20
CA LYS A 17 4.40 4.75 -2.49
C LYS A 17 3.36 5.20 -3.52
N ASN A 18 3.23 4.46 -4.62
CA ASN A 18 2.25 4.76 -5.66
C ASN A 18 0.80 4.66 -5.13
N GLN A 19 0.51 3.68 -4.28
CA GLN A 19 -0.80 3.53 -3.64
C GLN A 19 -1.11 4.69 -2.69
N ALA A 20 -0.13 5.14 -1.88
CA ALA A 20 -0.27 6.31 -1.03
C ALA A 20 -0.55 7.59 -1.84
N ALA A 21 0.16 7.79 -2.94
CA ALA A 21 -0.05 8.92 -3.85
C ALA A 21 -1.46 8.91 -4.45
N ARG A 22 -1.96 7.75 -4.89
CA ARG A 22 -3.33 7.63 -5.43
C ARG A 22 -4.41 7.94 -4.40
N ILE A 23 -4.19 7.56 -3.13
CA ILE A 23 -5.11 7.90 -2.04
C ILE A 23 -5.08 9.42 -1.80
N HIS A 24 -3.89 10.04 -1.78
CA HIS A 24 -3.75 11.49 -1.61
C HIS A 24 -4.47 12.27 -2.71
N GLN A 25 -4.15 11.94 -3.96
CA GLN A 25 -4.78 12.53 -5.13
C GLN A 25 -6.30 12.32 -5.11
N GLY A 26 -6.77 11.16 -4.65
CA GLY A 26 -8.20 10.88 -4.57
C GLY A 26 -8.93 11.80 -3.58
N VAL A 27 -8.30 12.13 -2.45
CA VAL A 27 -8.81 13.10 -1.48
C VAL A 27 -8.77 14.52 -2.04
N GLU A 28 -7.67 14.92 -2.67
CA GLU A 28 -7.53 16.26 -3.27
C GLU A 28 -8.53 16.50 -4.39
N ALA A 29 -8.77 15.48 -5.23
CA ALA A 29 -9.73 15.54 -6.32
C ALA A 29 -11.19 15.36 -5.87
N GLY A 30 -11.47 15.15 -4.58
CA GLY A 30 -12.83 14.91 -4.08
C GLY A 30 -13.45 13.55 -4.45
N SER A 31 -12.68 12.68 -5.13
CA SER A 31 -13.09 11.31 -5.49
C SER A 31 -13.00 10.28 -4.34
N LEU A 32 -12.47 10.69 -3.18
CA LEU A 32 -12.44 9.90 -1.96
C LEU A 32 -12.89 10.77 -0.79
N THR A 33 -13.86 10.28 -0.04
CA THR A 33 -14.21 10.84 1.26
C THR A 33 -13.05 10.71 2.25
N ARG A 34 -13.05 11.57 3.29
CA ARG A 34 -12.08 11.43 4.40
C ARG A 34 -12.16 10.07 5.08
N GLY A 35 -13.36 9.49 5.16
CA GLY A 35 -13.60 8.16 5.73
C GLY A 35 -12.98 7.04 4.90
N GLU A 36 -13.21 7.05 3.59
CA GLU A 36 -12.62 6.09 2.64
C GLU A 36 -11.09 6.19 2.62
N ALA A 37 -10.56 7.41 2.55
CA ALA A 37 -9.12 7.63 2.60
C ALA A 37 -8.50 7.13 3.92
N LYS A 38 -9.20 7.28 5.05
CA LYS A 38 -8.77 6.73 6.34
C LYS A 38 -8.74 5.20 6.33
N ALA A 39 -9.76 4.56 5.74
CA ALA A 39 -9.82 3.10 5.59
C ALA A 39 -8.69 2.58 4.69
N LEU A 40 -8.47 3.20 3.53
CA LEU A 40 -7.39 2.84 2.61
C LEU A 40 -5.99 3.02 3.24
N ARG A 41 -5.77 4.12 3.97
CA ARG A 41 -4.51 4.33 4.70
C ARG A 41 -4.30 3.30 5.81
N HIS A 42 -5.37 2.86 6.47
CA HIS A 42 -5.30 1.79 7.47
C HIS A 42 -4.87 0.46 6.83
N GLU A 43 -5.46 0.09 5.68
CA GLU A 43 -5.05 -1.08 4.91
C GLU A 43 -3.57 -1.01 4.51
N GLN A 44 -3.09 0.15 4.01
CA GLN A 44 -1.68 0.35 3.68
C GLN A 44 -0.75 0.16 4.90
N ARG A 45 -1.17 0.63 6.08
CA ARG A 45 -0.39 0.44 7.32
C ARG A 45 -0.29 -1.03 7.70
N HIS A 46 -1.36 -1.81 7.57
CA HIS A 46 -1.34 -3.25 7.82
C HIS A 46 -0.39 -3.97 6.87
N ILE A 47 -0.43 -3.65 5.58
CA ILE A 47 0.47 -4.27 4.60
C ILE A 47 1.93 -3.90 4.89
N ASN A 48 2.20 -2.66 5.29
CA ASN A 48 3.56 -2.24 5.66
C ASN A 48 4.04 -2.89 6.95
N ARG A 49 3.16 -3.11 7.94
CA ARG A 49 3.48 -3.86 9.15
C ARG A 49 3.86 -5.30 8.80
N PHE A 50 3.01 -6.01 8.06
CA PHE A 50 3.28 -7.36 7.60
C PHE A 50 4.62 -7.45 6.85
N ARG A 51 4.90 -6.51 5.94
CA ARG A 51 6.18 -6.46 5.22
C ARG A 51 7.38 -6.30 6.16
N ARG A 52 7.27 -5.46 7.19
CA ARG A 52 8.35 -5.25 8.16
C ARG A 52 8.57 -6.49 9.02
N ASP A 53 7.49 -7.13 9.45
CA ASP A 53 7.55 -8.33 10.26
C ASP A 53 8.18 -9.49 9.46
N ALA A 54 7.77 -9.67 8.20
CA ALA A 54 8.35 -10.63 7.25
C ALA A 54 9.76 -10.26 6.70
N LEU A 55 10.35 -9.16 7.18
CA LEU A 55 11.75 -8.80 6.89
C LEU A 55 12.58 -8.75 8.19
N SER A 56 11.99 -9.08 9.33
CA SER A 56 12.62 -8.92 10.64
C SER A 56 13.77 -9.91 10.87
N ASP A 57 13.71 -11.07 10.24
CA ASP A 57 14.72 -12.13 10.20
C ASP A 57 15.69 -11.99 9.00
N GLY A 58 15.61 -10.86 8.29
CA GLY A 58 16.51 -10.49 7.20
C GLY A 58 16.16 -11.08 5.83
N HIS A 59 15.13 -11.93 5.72
CA HIS A 59 14.71 -12.47 4.42
C HIS A 59 13.21 -12.75 4.38
N MET A 60 12.60 -12.56 3.22
CA MET A 60 11.18 -12.87 3.04
C MET A 60 11.03 -14.21 2.33
N ASP A 61 10.26 -15.13 2.89
CA ASP A 61 10.01 -16.41 2.26
C ASP A 61 9.05 -16.29 1.05
N ARG A 62 8.93 -17.36 0.24
CA ARG A 62 8.06 -17.35 -0.94
C ARG A 62 6.57 -17.21 -0.60
N LYS A 63 6.14 -17.73 0.56
CA LYS A 63 4.76 -17.71 1.03
C LYS A 63 4.37 -16.30 1.49
N GLU A 64 5.22 -15.64 2.27
CA GLU A 64 5.11 -14.26 2.71
C GLU A 64 5.09 -13.30 1.52
N MET A 65 6.00 -13.50 0.57
CA MET A 65 6.02 -12.70 -0.66
C MET A 65 4.72 -12.84 -1.45
N ARG A 66 4.14 -14.04 -1.51
CA ARG A 66 2.83 -14.29 -2.14
C ARG A 66 1.70 -13.60 -1.38
N ILE A 67 1.68 -13.68 -0.04
CA ILE A 67 0.70 -13.01 0.82
C ILE A 67 0.77 -11.49 0.62
N LEU A 68 1.97 -10.92 0.67
CA LEU A 68 2.24 -9.51 0.49
C LEU A 68 1.79 -9.02 -0.90
N THR A 69 2.14 -9.77 -1.95
CA THR A 69 1.75 -9.45 -3.33
C THR A 69 0.22 -9.50 -3.50
N ASN A 70 -0.43 -10.50 -2.93
CA ASN A 70 -1.89 -10.61 -2.95
C ASN A 70 -2.57 -9.46 -2.19
N ALA A 71 -2.03 -9.09 -1.03
CA ALA A 71 -2.54 -7.97 -0.24
C ALA A 71 -2.38 -6.63 -0.99
N GLN A 72 -1.22 -6.40 -1.61
CA GLN A 72 -0.98 -5.25 -2.50
C GLN A 72 -1.96 -5.21 -3.67
N GLY A 73 -2.28 -6.37 -4.27
CA GLY A 73 -3.28 -6.47 -5.35
C GLY A 73 -4.70 -6.17 -4.91
N LYS A 74 -5.10 -6.64 -3.71
CA LYS A 74 -6.41 -6.32 -3.10
C LYS A 74 -6.53 -4.83 -2.82
N ALA A 75 -5.52 -4.24 -2.18
CA ALA A 75 -5.48 -2.80 -1.91
C ALA A 75 -5.56 -1.96 -3.19
N ASN A 76 -4.87 -2.39 -4.27
CA ASN A 76 -4.94 -1.70 -5.56
C ASN A 76 -6.36 -1.66 -6.13
N ARG A 77 -7.08 -2.79 -6.09
CA ARG A 77 -8.48 -2.87 -6.53
C ARG A 77 -9.40 -2.06 -5.64
N HIS A 78 -9.14 -2.04 -4.34
CA HIS A 78 -9.94 -1.26 -3.39
C HIS A 78 -9.79 0.24 -3.63
N ILE A 79 -8.55 0.74 -3.80
CA ILE A 79 -8.28 2.14 -4.17
C ILE A 79 -8.98 2.50 -5.49
N HIS A 80 -8.89 1.65 -6.51
CA HIS A 80 -9.57 1.88 -7.78
C HIS A 80 -11.09 1.93 -7.61
N ARG A 81 -11.67 0.97 -6.88
CA ARG A 81 -13.11 0.92 -6.65
C ARG A 81 -13.60 2.20 -5.96
N LEU A 82 -12.95 2.61 -4.87
CA LEU A 82 -13.39 3.79 -4.12
C LEU A 82 -13.18 5.09 -4.90
N LYS A 83 -12.10 5.23 -5.68
CA LYS A 83 -11.92 6.41 -6.54
C LYS A 83 -12.97 6.54 -7.64
N HIS A 84 -13.65 5.45 -8.01
CA HIS A 84 -14.59 5.40 -9.12
C HIS A 84 -16.00 4.99 -8.68
N ASN A 85 -16.30 4.95 -7.38
CA ASN A 85 -17.60 4.51 -6.87
C ASN A 85 -18.72 5.55 -7.02
N GLY A 86 -18.44 6.70 -7.65
CA GLY A 86 -19.41 7.77 -7.87
C GLY A 86 -19.78 8.55 -6.61
N GLN A 87 -19.11 8.30 -5.47
CA GLN A 87 -19.23 9.16 -4.29
C GLN A 87 -18.33 10.38 -4.48
N GLU A 88 -18.77 11.32 -5.33
CA GLU A 88 -18.20 12.67 -5.30
C GLU A 88 -18.51 13.29 -3.95
N VAL A 89 -17.46 13.69 -3.24
CA VAL A 89 -17.60 14.54 -2.05
C VAL A 89 -17.95 15.94 -2.56
N ARG A 90 -19.23 16.30 -2.54
CA ARG A 90 -19.68 17.69 -2.67
C ARG A 90 -19.53 18.44 -1.35
#